data_AF-A0A8H8U2D8-F1
#
_entry.id   AF-A0A8H8U2D8-F1
#
_cell.length_a   1.000
_cell.length_b   1.000
_cell.length_c   1.000
_cell.angle_alpha   90.00
_cell.angle_beta   90.00
_cell.angle_gamma   90.00
#
_symmetry.space_group_name_H-M   'P 1'
#
loop_
_entity.id
_entity.type
_entity.pdbx_description
1 polymer ?
#
loop_
_entity_poly.entity_id
_entity_poly.type
_entity_poly.pdbx_seq_one_letter_code
_entity_poly.pdbx_strand_id
1 'polypeptide(L)'
;TTSAGLNYQNPTTVPITATLDHLTLLNNGQALSASSIAFSNATSSPDIDISSVECRAYKDAEGVQPGSAVFNATEKALLSTNLVDVSSVLCYVVTADE
;
A
#
# COMPACT_ATOMS: atom_id res chain seq x y z
N THR A 1 -27.13 25.63 -4.14
CA THR A 1 -27.10 24.21 -3.73
C THR A 1 -25.77 23.96 -3.04
N THR A 2 -25.77 24.03 -1.72
CA THR A 2 -24.60 23.86 -0.87
C THR A 2 -24.36 22.38 -0.61
N SER A 3 -23.35 21.79 -1.24
CA SER A 3 -22.86 20.46 -0.86
C SER A 3 -22.15 20.57 0.48
N ALA A 4 -22.79 20.02 1.50
CA ALA A 4 -22.26 19.93 2.86
C ALA A 4 -20.93 19.15 2.87
N GLY A 5 -20.05 19.56 3.78
CA GLY A 5 -18.64 19.27 3.78
C GLY A 5 -18.28 17.78 3.77
N LEU A 6 -17.30 17.44 2.94
CA LEU A 6 -16.41 16.31 3.21
C LEU A 6 -15.61 16.67 4.45
N ASN A 7 -16.12 16.24 5.59
CA ASN A 7 -15.41 16.31 6.85
C ASN A 7 -14.25 15.29 6.78
N TYR A 8 -13.07 15.77 6.35
CA TYR A 8 -11.77 15.08 6.37
C TYR A 8 -11.23 14.98 7.82
N GLN A 9 -12.07 14.77 8.84
CA GLN A 9 -11.57 14.65 10.21
C GLN A 9 -10.88 13.30 10.40
N ASN A 10 -9.55 13.40 10.47
CA ASN A 10 -8.57 12.39 10.84
C ASN A 10 -8.44 11.23 9.84
N PRO A 11 -7.48 11.27 8.89
CA PRO A 11 -7.09 10.07 8.18
C PRO A 11 -6.62 9.03 9.21
N THR A 12 -7.41 7.99 9.42
CA THR A 12 -7.02 6.86 10.27
C THR A 12 -5.95 6.07 9.54
N THR A 13 -4.69 6.28 9.92
CA THR A 13 -3.59 5.45 9.43
C THR A 13 -3.71 4.07 10.08
N VAL A 14 -3.94 3.05 9.27
CA VAL A 14 -3.96 1.66 9.72
C VAL A 14 -2.59 1.05 9.40
N PRO A 15 -1.74 0.76 10.41
CA PRO A 15 -0.48 0.07 10.15
C PRO A 15 -0.76 -1.36 9.68
N ILE A 16 -0.07 -1.77 8.62
CA ILE A 16 -0.10 -3.12 8.07
C ILE A 16 1.32 -3.66 7.99
N THR A 17 1.49 -4.97 8.16
CA THR A 17 2.78 -5.65 7.95
C THR A 17 2.68 -6.46 6.67
N ALA A 18 3.54 -6.16 5.70
CA ALA A 18 3.68 -6.96 4.48
C ALA A 18 4.82 -7.97 4.63
N THR A 19 4.62 -9.18 4.09
CA THR A 19 5.69 -10.16 3.96
C THR A 19 6.36 -9.96 2.60
N LEU A 20 7.69 -9.87 2.59
CA LEU A 20 8.48 -9.72 1.37
C LEU A 20 8.31 -10.95 0.47
N ASP A 21 8.23 -10.74 -0.85
CA ASP A 21 8.03 -11.74 -1.90
C ASP A 21 6.76 -12.59 -1.75
N HIS A 22 5.81 -12.12 -0.94
CA HIS A 22 4.54 -12.78 -0.70
C HIS A 22 3.37 -11.79 -0.78
N LEU A 23 2.30 -12.20 -1.45
CA LEU A 23 1.07 -11.43 -1.48
C LEU A 23 0.46 -11.39 -0.07
N THR A 24 0.41 -10.20 0.51
CA THR A 24 -0.12 -9.98 1.84
C THR A 24 -1.56 -9.49 1.74
N LEU A 25 -2.49 -10.22 2.35
CA LEU A 25 -3.88 -9.80 2.45
C LEU A 25 -4.04 -8.66 3.46
N LEU A 26 -4.76 -7.61 3.06
CA LEU A 26 -5.11 -6.51 3.93
C LEU A 26 -6.34 -6.91 4.76
N ASN A 27 -6.37 -6.53 6.03
CA ASN A 27 -7.51 -6.74 6.93
C ASN A 27 -8.10 -8.17 6.85
N ASN A 28 -7.23 -9.19 6.91
CA ASN A 28 -7.58 -10.60 6.78
C ASN A 28 -8.34 -10.97 5.47
N GLY A 29 -8.04 -10.27 4.37
CA GLY A 29 -8.66 -10.49 3.05
C GLY A 29 -9.91 -9.65 2.81
N GLN A 30 -10.25 -8.74 3.72
CA GLN A 30 -11.31 -7.75 3.51
C GLN A 30 -10.72 -6.47 2.91
N ALA A 31 -11.47 -5.86 1.98
CA ALA A 31 -11.08 -4.58 1.42
C ALA A 31 -10.92 -3.50 2.50
N LEU A 32 -9.83 -2.73 2.40
CA LEU A 32 -9.64 -1.48 3.11
C LEU A 32 -9.89 -0.33 2.13
N SER A 33 -10.74 0.61 2.52
CA SER A 33 -10.97 1.82 1.73
C SER A 33 -9.94 2.90 2.09
N ALA A 34 -9.10 3.30 1.14
CA ALA A 34 -8.03 4.26 1.34
C ALA A 34 -7.86 5.20 0.13
N SER A 35 -7.27 6.37 0.36
CA SER A 35 -6.89 7.32 -0.70
C SER A 35 -5.39 7.32 -1.00
N SER A 36 -4.57 6.84 -0.06
CA SER A 36 -3.12 6.71 -0.22
C SER A 36 -2.57 5.57 0.63
N ILE A 37 -1.49 4.96 0.16
CA ILE A 37 -0.67 4.01 0.93
C ILE A 37 0.77 4.55 0.98
N ALA A 38 1.43 4.36 2.12
CA ALA A 38 2.82 4.68 2.32
C ALA A 38 3.57 3.43 2.81
N PHE A 39 4.81 3.30 2.36
CA PHE A 39 5.73 2.31 2.88
C PHE A 39 6.35 2.84 4.18
N SER A 40 6.39 2.01 5.22
CA SER A 40 7.10 2.34 6.46
C SER A 40 8.55 1.84 6.35
N ASN A 41 9.52 2.70 6.67
CA ASN A 41 10.96 2.37 6.64
C ASN A 41 11.41 1.45 7.79
N ALA A 42 10.57 0.51 8.22
CA ALA A 42 10.87 -0.45 9.26
C ALA A 42 10.77 -1.87 8.71
N THR A 43 11.86 -2.64 8.80
CA THR A 43 11.84 -4.11 8.62
C THR A 43 12.08 -4.79 9.96
N SER A 44 11.68 -6.04 10.06
CA SER A 44 12.14 -6.96 11.10
C SER A 44 13.42 -7.72 10.72
N SER A 45 13.94 -7.53 9.51
CA SER A 45 15.09 -8.26 8.95
C SER A 45 16.29 -7.34 8.72
N PRO A 46 17.39 -7.50 9.46
CA PRO A 46 18.56 -6.62 9.37
C PRO A 46 19.30 -6.71 8.03
N ASP A 47 19.08 -7.78 7.26
CA ASP A 47 19.78 -8.05 5.99
C ASP A 47 19.08 -7.46 4.76
N ILE A 48 17.90 -6.85 4.93
CA ILE A 48 17.14 -6.23 3.83
C ILE A 48 17.40 -4.73 3.78
N ASP A 49 17.99 -4.27 2.67
CA ASP A 49 18.06 -2.85 2.36
C ASP A 49 16.66 -2.36 1.94
N ILE A 50 16.00 -1.59 2.80
CA ILE A 50 14.67 -1.03 2.51
C ILE A 50 14.63 -0.18 1.25
N SER A 51 15.73 0.49 0.91
CA SER A 51 15.76 1.34 -0.29
C SER A 51 15.64 0.53 -1.58
N SER A 52 15.93 -0.77 -1.52
CA SER A 52 15.75 -1.72 -2.62
C SER A 52 14.36 -2.38 -2.65
N VAL A 53 13.45 -2.05 -1.72
CA VAL A 53 12.11 -2.67 -1.67
C VAL A 53 11.09 -1.80 -2.38
N GLU A 54 10.36 -2.42 -3.29
CA GLU A 54 9.20 -1.85 -3.95
C GLU A 54 7.93 -2.62 -3.59
N CYS A 55 6.81 -1.91 -3.54
CA CYS A 55 5.50 -2.48 -3.25
C CYS A 55 4.46 -2.02 -4.26
N ARG A 56 3.40 -2.83 -4.40
CA ARG A 56 2.19 -2.49 -5.15
C ARG A 56 0.96 -2.98 -4.42
N ALA A 57 -0.06 -2.14 -4.34
CA ALA A 57 -1.37 -2.49 -3.81
C ALA A 57 -2.32 -2.94 -4.92
N TYR A 58 -3.23 -3.84 -4.59
CA TYR A 58 -4.19 -4.44 -5.50
C TYR A 58 -5.61 -4.31 -4.96
N LYS A 59 -6.58 -4.21 -5.87
CA LYS A 59 -8.00 -4.07 -5.54
C LYS A 59 -8.58 -5.38 -5.01
N ASP A 60 -8.09 -6.51 -5.53
CA ASP A 60 -8.49 -7.87 -5.15
C ASP A 60 -7.47 -8.56 -4.23
N ALA A 61 -7.90 -9.68 -3.64
CA ALA A 61 -7.10 -10.47 -2.71
C ALA A 61 -6.09 -11.37 -3.44
N GLU A 62 -6.29 -11.61 -4.74
CA GLU A 62 -5.49 -12.49 -5.58
C GLU A 62 -4.29 -11.77 -6.23
N GLY A 63 -4.21 -10.45 -6.13
CA GLY A 63 -3.09 -9.66 -6.66
C GLY A 63 -3.15 -9.47 -8.17
N VAL A 64 -4.34 -9.49 -8.77
CA VAL A 64 -4.54 -9.48 -10.23
C VAL A 64 -4.79 -8.07 -10.77
N GLN A 65 -5.57 -7.25 -10.06
CA GLN A 65 -5.98 -5.92 -10.49
C GLN A 65 -5.19 -4.86 -9.71
N PRO A 66 -4.23 -4.17 -10.35
CA PRO A 66 -3.48 -3.10 -9.70
C PRO A 66 -4.42 -2.03 -9.15
N GLY A 67 -4.23 -1.70 -7.87
CA GLY A 67 -4.89 -0.61 -7.16
C GLY A 67 -4.01 0.61 -7.01
N SER A 68 -2.70 0.48 -7.24
CA SER A 68 -1.72 1.56 -7.16
C SER A 68 -0.65 1.47 -8.24
N ALA A 69 0.05 2.59 -8.46
CA ALA A 69 1.41 2.53 -9.00
C ALA A 69 2.36 1.80 -8.03
N VAL A 70 3.57 1.48 -8.49
CA VAL A 70 4.62 1.00 -7.59
C VAL A 70 5.02 2.12 -6.64
N PHE A 71 5.36 1.79 -5.41
CA PHE A 71 5.76 2.73 -4.37
C PHE A 71 6.83 2.11 -3.47
N ASN A 72 7.58 2.94 -2.77
CA ASN A 72 8.69 2.52 -1.92
C ASN A 72 8.82 3.46 -0.70
N ALA A 73 9.93 3.38 0.02
CA ALA A 73 10.16 4.18 1.22
C ALA A 73 10.25 5.70 0.97
N THR A 74 10.56 6.14 -0.25
CA THR A 74 10.69 7.57 -0.59
C THR A 74 9.47 8.10 -1.33
N GLU A 75 8.77 7.26 -2.08
CA GLU A 75 7.59 7.63 -2.87
C GLU A 75 6.35 6.87 -2.40
N LYS A 76 5.33 7.62 -1.96
CA LYS A 76 4.03 7.07 -1.56
C LYS A 76 3.15 6.78 -2.77
N ALA A 77 2.30 5.76 -2.68
CA ALA A 77 1.25 5.51 -3.67
C ALA A 77 0.02 6.37 -3.39
N LEU A 78 -0.31 7.27 -4.32
CA LEU A 78 -1.65 7.85 -4.39
C LEU A 78 -2.58 6.84 -5.07
N LEU A 79 -3.60 6.39 -4.35
CA LEU A 79 -4.57 5.42 -4.89
C LEU A 79 -5.65 6.13 -5.70
N SER A 80 -6.21 7.21 -5.14
CA SER A 80 -7.26 8.01 -5.76
C SER A 80 -7.47 9.32 -4.99
N THR A 81 -8.10 10.30 -5.64
CA THR A 81 -8.58 11.52 -4.97
C THR A 81 -9.76 11.25 -4.03
N ASN A 82 -10.45 10.12 -4.22
CA ASN A 82 -11.50 9.59 -3.36
C ASN A 82 -11.04 8.28 -2.71
N LEU A 83 -11.79 7.77 -1.72
CA LEU A 83 -11.50 6.44 -1.17
C LEU A 83 -11.74 5.35 -2.23
N VAL A 84 -10.81 4.41 -2.30
CA VAL A 84 -10.91 3.19 -3.13
C VAL A 84 -10.53 1.97 -2.31
N ASP A 85 -11.09 0.84 -2.70
CA ASP A 85 -10.85 -0.43 -2.02
C ASP A 85 -9.57 -1.09 -2.51
N VAL A 86 -8.77 -1.54 -1.53
CA VAL A 86 -7.56 -2.34 -1.71
C VAL A 86 -7.63 -3.55 -0.79
N SER A 87 -7.26 -4.72 -1.30
CA SER A 87 -7.43 -6.00 -0.58
C SER A 87 -6.12 -6.76 -0.39
N SER A 88 -5.08 -6.44 -1.16
CA SER A 88 -3.76 -7.05 -0.98
C SER A 88 -2.62 -6.10 -1.34
N VAL A 89 -1.43 -6.40 -0.84
CA VAL A 89 -0.18 -5.71 -1.20
C VAL A 89 0.91 -6.75 -1.46
N LEU A 90 1.71 -6.54 -2.49
CA LEU A 90 2.91 -7.33 -2.76
C LEU A 90 4.12 -6.41 -2.68
N CYS A 91 5.13 -6.84 -1.92
CA CYS A 91 6.41 -6.15 -1.83
C CYS A 91 7.51 -7.11 -2.28
N TYR A 92 8.51 -6.61 -3.01
CA TYR A 92 9.62 -7.39 -3.53
C TYR A 92 10.89 -6.56 -3.53
N VAL A 93 12.04 -7.24 -3.52
CA VAL A 93 13.34 -6.60 -3.70
C VAL A 93 13.55 -6.35 -5.19
N VAL A 94 13.88 -5.12 -5.53
CA VAL A 94 14.38 -4.77 -6.85
C VAL A 94 15.90 -4.75 -6.73
N THR A 95 16.53 -5.80 -7.25
CA THR A 95 17.94 -5.70 -7.57
C THR A 95 18.05 -4.70 -8.72
N ALA A 96 18.96 -3.73 -8.63
CA ALA A 96 19.35 -2.99 -9.82
C ALA A 96 19.93 -4.03 -10.79
N ASP A 97 19.09 -4.53 -11.70
CA ASP A 97 19.57 -5.34 -12.81
C ASP A 97 20.56 -4.47 -13.59
N GLU A 98 21.82 -4.94 -13.67
CA GLU A 98 22.85 -4.39 -14.57
C GLU A 98 22.41 -4.42 -16.03
#